data_AF-A0A1F5V8C9-F1
#
_entry.id   AF-A0A1F5V8C9-F1
#
_cell.length_a   1.000
_cell.length_b   1.000
_cell.length_c   1.000
_cell.angle_alpha   90.00
_cell.angle_beta   90.00
_cell.angle_gamma   90.00
#
_symmetry.space_group_name_H-M   'P 1'
#
loop_
_entity.id
_entity.type
_entity.pdbx_description
1 polymer ?
#
loop_
_entity_poly.entity_id
_entity_poly.type
_entity_poly.pdbx_seq_one_letter_code
_entity_poly.pdbx_strand_id
1 'polypeptide(L)'
;MMSKRRLLDLVKTGKVDGWDDPRMPTISGLRRRGYTPEAIRDFAERVGVAKRDNLVDIAFLEHCLRRDLNARAPRVLAVLKPLKVIIDNYPEGKVEELQAINNPEDPTQGTRKILFSREVYIEQDDFNENPPKGYFRLAPGREMRLKHAYIIKCERVVKDENGAVIEVHCSYDPASRSGEGTEDRKMKVAAHWVSVPHAVDAEMRLYEHLFTVSDLASIPEGEDWRNYLNHASLTVLMGSKVEAGLNQAKPGAFYQFLRQGYFCVDRKDSAEGKLVFNRTVTLRDTWAKIKGKN
;
A
#
# COMPACT_ATOMS: atom_id res chain seq x y z
N MET A 1 -4.14 6.61 -23.65
CA MET A 1 -5.37 6.52 -24.47
C MET A 1 -6.34 7.63 -24.09
N MET A 2 -6.75 8.51 -25.01
CA MET A 2 -7.75 9.58 -24.72
C MET A 2 -8.94 9.62 -25.69
N SER A 3 -9.01 8.70 -26.66
CA SER A 3 -10.08 8.68 -27.66
C SER A 3 -11.42 8.25 -27.06
N LYS A 4 -12.45 9.09 -27.17
CA LYS A 4 -13.82 8.81 -26.71
C LYS A 4 -14.38 7.49 -27.24
N ARG A 5 -14.09 7.15 -28.51
CA ARG A 5 -14.55 5.91 -29.14
C ARG A 5 -13.94 4.68 -28.46
N ARG A 6 -12.63 4.69 -28.19
CA ARG A 6 -11.93 3.58 -27.52
C ARG A 6 -12.33 3.46 -26.04
N LEU A 7 -12.51 4.58 -25.34
CA LEU A 7 -13.02 4.56 -23.96
C LEU A 7 -14.44 4.00 -23.86
N LEU A 8 -15.32 4.35 -24.80
CA LEU A 8 -16.66 3.78 -24.87
C LEU A 8 -16.65 2.27 -25.14
N ASP A 9 -15.74 1.81 -26.00
CA ASP A 9 -15.55 0.37 -26.29
C ASP A 9 -15.17 -0.40 -25.03
N LEU A 10 -14.23 0.11 -24.22
CA LEU A 10 -13.85 -0.50 -22.93
C LEU A 10 -15.05 -0.69 -22.00
N VAL A 11 -15.90 0.33 -21.89
CA VAL A 11 -17.08 0.29 -21.02
C VAL A 11 -18.12 -0.68 -21.57
N LYS A 12 -18.43 -0.62 -22.87
CA LYS A 12 -19.45 -1.49 -23.50
C LYS A 12 -19.05 -2.97 -23.52
N THR A 13 -17.75 -3.25 -23.64
CA THR A 13 -17.22 -4.62 -23.68
C THR A 13 -16.87 -5.17 -22.30
N GLY A 14 -17.14 -4.41 -21.22
CA GLY A 14 -16.92 -4.86 -19.84
C GLY A 14 -15.44 -5.04 -19.47
N LYS A 15 -14.51 -4.38 -20.18
CA LYS A 15 -13.07 -4.40 -19.85
C LYS A 15 -12.74 -3.54 -18.63
N VAL A 16 -13.64 -2.62 -18.29
CA VAL A 16 -13.62 -1.77 -17.10
C VAL A 16 -15.03 -1.72 -16.51
N ASP A 17 -15.14 -1.42 -15.22
CA ASP A 17 -16.39 -1.48 -14.46
C ASP A 17 -17.33 -0.28 -14.72
N GLY A 18 -16.87 0.68 -15.54
CA GLY A 18 -17.62 1.88 -15.90
C GLY A 18 -16.72 3.06 -16.24
N TRP A 19 -17.33 4.24 -16.43
CA TRP A 19 -16.61 5.50 -16.66
C TRP A 19 -15.87 6.00 -15.42
N ASP A 20 -16.25 5.55 -14.23
CA ASP A 20 -15.61 5.84 -12.95
C ASP A 20 -14.62 4.74 -12.52
N ASP A 21 -14.33 3.76 -13.37
CA ASP A 21 -13.33 2.73 -13.06
C ASP A 21 -11.97 3.37 -12.74
N PRO A 22 -11.30 3.01 -11.63
CA PRO A 22 -10.04 3.61 -11.20
C PRO A 22 -8.83 3.41 -12.14
N ARG A 23 -8.98 2.64 -13.21
CA ARG A 23 -8.00 2.48 -14.32
C ARG A 23 -8.26 3.43 -15.48
N MET A 24 -9.44 4.06 -15.53
CA MET A 24 -9.83 4.97 -16.60
C MET A 24 -9.18 6.34 -16.42
N PRO A 25 -8.72 6.99 -17.51
CA PRO A 25 -8.13 8.33 -17.46
C PRO A 25 -9.17 9.46 -17.33
N THR A 26 -10.38 9.13 -16.87
CA THR A 26 -11.49 10.06 -16.68
C THR A 26 -11.34 10.76 -15.32
N ILE A 27 -11.87 11.98 -15.19
CA ILE A 27 -11.84 12.68 -13.89
C ILE A 27 -12.60 11.90 -12.81
N SER A 28 -13.69 11.23 -13.16
CA SER A 28 -14.42 10.32 -12.27
C SER A 28 -13.58 9.12 -11.84
N GLY A 29 -12.88 8.48 -12.78
CA GLY A 29 -11.99 7.35 -12.52
C GLY A 29 -10.82 7.74 -11.62
N LEU A 30 -10.15 8.84 -11.94
CA LEU A 30 -9.08 9.40 -11.11
C LEU A 30 -9.57 9.76 -9.70
N ARG A 31 -10.75 10.38 -9.56
CA ARG A 31 -11.33 10.71 -8.26
C ARG A 31 -11.66 9.45 -7.44
N ARG A 32 -12.19 8.39 -8.06
CA ARG A 32 -12.47 7.10 -7.39
C ARG A 32 -11.18 6.35 -7.06
N ARG A 33 -10.16 6.48 -7.91
CA ARG A 33 -8.82 5.96 -7.66
C ARG A 33 -8.14 6.63 -6.46
N GLY A 34 -8.53 7.85 -6.18
CA GLY A 34 -8.04 8.63 -5.05
C GLY A 34 -7.07 9.74 -5.42
N TYR A 35 -7.05 10.15 -6.70
CA TYR A 35 -6.39 11.38 -7.09
C TYR A 35 -7.11 12.56 -6.48
N THR A 36 -6.31 13.52 -6.06
CA THR A 36 -6.79 14.72 -5.42
C THR A 36 -6.91 15.85 -6.43
N PRO A 37 -7.88 16.77 -6.25
CA PRO A 37 -7.99 17.94 -7.10
C PRO A 37 -6.70 18.78 -7.12
N GLU A 38 -6.01 18.87 -5.99
CA GLU A 38 -4.75 19.60 -5.83
C GLU A 38 -3.64 19.00 -6.71
N ALA A 39 -3.47 17.68 -6.69
CA ALA A 39 -2.46 17.00 -7.51
C ALA A 39 -2.71 17.15 -9.01
N ILE A 40 -3.98 17.11 -9.45
CA ILE A 40 -4.34 17.27 -10.86
C ILE A 40 -4.07 18.71 -11.33
N ARG A 41 -4.40 19.72 -10.51
CA ARG A 41 -4.12 21.12 -10.82
C ARG A 41 -2.61 21.39 -10.89
N ASP A 42 -1.86 20.89 -9.92
CA ASP A 42 -0.40 21.01 -9.90
C ASP A 42 0.26 20.34 -11.11
N PHE A 43 -0.21 19.15 -11.50
CA PHE A 43 0.24 18.49 -12.73
C PHE A 43 -0.02 19.37 -13.97
N ALA A 44 -1.24 19.89 -14.13
CA ALA A 44 -1.61 20.74 -15.26
C ALA A 44 -0.77 22.03 -15.33
N GLU A 45 -0.53 22.67 -14.19
CA GLU A 45 0.30 23.87 -14.09
C GLU A 45 1.76 23.59 -14.50
N ARG A 46 2.33 22.46 -14.05
CA ARG A 46 3.72 22.10 -14.34
C ARG A 46 3.97 21.63 -15.76
N VAL A 47 2.98 20.93 -16.37
CA VAL A 47 3.07 20.55 -17.79
C VAL A 47 3.08 21.80 -18.68
N GLY A 48 2.38 22.86 -18.24
CA GLY A 48 2.27 24.11 -18.95
C GLY A 48 1.44 23.99 -20.23
N VAL A 49 1.39 25.08 -20.98
CA VAL A 49 0.65 25.15 -22.25
C VAL A 49 1.64 25.41 -23.38
N ALA A 50 1.75 24.46 -24.31
CA ALA A 50 2.60 24.56 -25.49
C ALA A 50 1.79 24.27 -26.75
N LYS A 51 2.22 24.82 -27.89
CA LYS A 51 1.58 24.60 -29.20
C LYS A 51 2.01 23.31 -29.90
N ARG A 52 3.00 22.60 -29.36
CA ARG A 52 3.50 21.32 -29.88
C ARG A 52 2.83 20.17 -29.14
N ASP A 53 2.61 19.07 -29.86
CA ASP A 53 2.19 17.82 -29.24
C ASP A 53 3.22 17.37 -28.21
N ASN A 54 2.73 16.99 -27.03
CA ASN A 54 3.56 16.55 -25.92
C ASN A 54 2.92 15.35 -25.24
N LEU A 55 3.63 14.22 -25.23
CA LEU A 55 3.25 13.06 -24.46
C LEU A 55 3.94 13.14 -23.09
N VAL A 56 3.16 13.34 -22.04
CA VAL A 56 3.66 13.42 -20.67
C VAL A 56 3.56 12.06 -20.01
N ASP A 57 4.66 11.63 -19.37
CA ASP A 57 4.71 10.38 -18.63
C ASP A 57 3.75 10.41 -17.43
N ILE A 58 2.99 9.33 -17.24
CA ILE A 58 2.08 9.15 -16.10
C ILE A 58 2.82 9.19 -14.75
N ALA A 59 4.10 8.81 -14.73
CA ALA A 59 4.95 8.90 -13.55
C ALA A 59 5.05 10.34 -13.02
N PHE A 60 4.92 11.36 -13.89
CA PHE A 60 4.91 12.76 -13.46
C PHE A 60 3.60 13.15 -12.76
N LEU A 61 2.46 12.66 -13.26
CA LEU A 61 1.17 12.84 -12.60
C LEU A 61 1.17 12.13 -11.23
N GLU A 62 1.71 10.91 -11.15
CA GLU A 62 1.89 10.20 -9.90
C GLU A 62 2.84 10.92 -8.93
N HIS A 63 3.90 11.56 -9.43
CA HIS A 63 4.80 12.36 -8.61
C HIS A 63 4.06 13.54 -7.94
N CYS A 64 3.25 14.27 -8.70
CA CYS A 64 2.43 15.37 -8.17
C CYS A 64 1.48 14.86 -7.06
N LEU A 65 0.87 13.69 -7.28
CA LEU A 65 0.01 13.04 -6.30
C LEU A 65 0.75 12.57 -5.05
N ARG A 66 1.92 11.92 -5.19
CA ARG A 66 2.73 11.48 -4.04
C ARG A 66 3.12 12.67 -3.17
N ARG A 67 3.54 13.78 -3.77
CA ARG A 67 3.93 14.99 -3.05
C ARG A 67 2.78 15.55 -2.22
N ASP A 68 1.61 15.64 -2.85
CA ASP A 68 0.39 16.11 -2.19
C ASP A 68 -0.06 15.17 -1.06
N LEU A 69 -0.14 13.86 -1.30
CA LEU A 69 -0.55 12.89 -0.28
C LEU A 69 0.47 12.73 0.85
N ASN A 70 1.77 12.90 0.59
CA ASN A 70 2.80 12.85 1.63
C ASN A 70 2.60 13.96 2.69
N ALA A 71 2.10 15.13 2.27
CA ALA A 71 1.87 16.26 3.17
C ALA A 71 0.63 16.08 4.06
N ARG A 72 -0.39 15.32 3.62
CA ARG A 72 -1.69 15.27 4.32
C ARG A 72 -2.19 13.91 4.76
N ALA A 73 -1.76 12.81 4.14
CA ALA A 73 -2.34 11.49 4.40
C ALA A 73 -1.80 10.92 5.72
N PRO A 74 -2.68 10.53 6.67
CA PRO A 74 -2.27 9.83 7.88
C PRO A 74 -1.58 8.50 7.54
N ARG A 75 -0.47 8.23 8.23
CA ARG A 75 0.33 7.00 8.10
C ARG A 75 -0.19 5.93 9.03
N VAL A 76 -0.76 4.88 8.48
CA VAL A 76 -1.42 3.79 9.22
C VAL A 76 -0.80 2.43 8.93
N LEU A 77 -1.07 1.46 9.80
CA LEU A 77 -0.62 0.08 9.65
C LEU A 77 -1.67 -0.74 8.88
N ALA A 78 -1.22 -1.43 7.84
CA ALA A 78 -2.02 -2.34 7.05
C ALA A 78 -1.13 -3.44 6.49
N VAL A 79 -1.58 -4.68 6.59
CA VAL A 79 -0.91 -5.87 6.09
C VAL A 79 -1.74 -6.43 4.94
N LEU A 80 -1.17 -6.41 3.74
CA LEU A 80 -1.86 -6.83 2.51
C LEU A 80 -1.92 -8.35 2.39
N LYS A 81 -0.82 -9.04 2.72
CA LYS A 81 -0.72 -10.50 2.72
C LYS A 81 -0.36 -10.97 4.13
N PRO A 82 -1.35 -11.25 5.00
CA PRO A 82 -1.10 -11.52 6.41
C PRO A 82 -0.40 -12.86 6.64
N LEU A 83 0.75 -12.79 7.31
CA LEU A 83 1.43 -13.92 7.93
C LEU A 83 1.30 -13.80 9.45
N LYS A 84 0.78 -14.84 10.11
CA LYS A 84 0.57 -14.83 11.55
C LYS A 84 1.90 -15.01 12.29
N VAL A 85 2.13 -14.17 13.30
CA VAL A 85 3.27 -14.24 14.20
C VAL A 85 2.77 -14.34 15.64
N ILE A 86 3.29 -15.32 16.38
CA ILE A 86 2.97 -15.55 17.80
C ILE A 86 4.22 -15.23 18.63
N ILE A 87 4.09 -14.29 19.57
CA ILE A 87 5.18 -13.88 20.44
C ILE A 87 5.12 -14.70 21.74
N ASP A 88 5.91 -15.76 21.80
CA ASP A 88 5.76 -16.82 22.81
C ASP A 88 6.00 -16.35 24.25
N ASN A 89 6.90 -15.39 24.45
CA ASN A 89 7.19 -14.81 25.76
C ASN A 89 6.36 -13.57 26.11
N TYR A 90 5.38 -13.16 25.28
CA TYR A 90 4.44 -12.08 25.63
C TYR A 90 3.23 -12.65 26.40
N PRO A 91 2.81 -12.03 27.52
CA PRO A 91 1.72 -12.56 28.34
C PRO A 91 0.42 -12.73 27.55
N GLU A 92 -0.25 -13.86 27.74
CA GLU A 92 -1.55 -14.14 27.11
C GLU A 92 -2.62 -13.18 27.64
N GLY A 93 -3.52 -12.73 26.76
CA GLY A 93 -4.58 -11.77 27.09
C GLY A 93 -4.13 -10.33 27.35
N LYS A 94 -2.82 -10.06 27.46
CA LYS A 94 -2.32 -8.70 27.60
C LYS A 94 -2.45 -7.94 26.28
N VAL A 95 -3.08 -6.77 26.35
CA VAL A 95 -3.17 -5.79 25.26
C VAL A 95 -2.52 -4.51 25.72
N GLU A 96 -1.70 -3.93 24.85
CA GLU A 96 -0.97 -2.70 25.13
C GLU A 96 -1.29 -1.64 24.08
N GLU A 97 -1.50 -0.40 24.54
CA GLU A 97 -1.67 0.75 23.67
C GLU A 97 -0.31 1.42 23.42
N LEU A 98 0.10 1.46 22.16
CA LEU A 98 1.33 2.15 21.73
C LEU A 98 0.96 3.43 20.99
N GLN A 99 1.77 4.47 21.12
CA GLN A 99 1.55 5.73 20.41
C GLN A 99 2.27 5.74 19.06
N ALA A 100 1.53 6.08 18.00
CA ALA A 100 2.05 6.26 16.65
C ALA A 100 1.74 7.67 16.15
N ILE A 101 2.74 8.35 15.57
CA ILE A 101 2.56 9.66 14.95
C ILE A 101 1.73 9.48 13.66
N ASN A 102 0.70 10.30 13.48
CA ASN A 102 -0.16 10.23 12.30
C ASN A 102 0.58 10.69 11.05
N ASN A 103 1.26 11.83 11.10
CA ASN A 103 2.00 12.34 9.95
C ASN A 103 3.28 13.06 10.38
N PRO A 104 4.46 12.44 10.24
CA PRO A 104 5.75 13.11 10.38
C PRO A 104 5.92 14.46 9.65
N GLU A 105 5.23 14.70 8.53
CA GLU A 105 5.32 15.96 7.78
C GLU A 105 4.39 17.05 8.35
N ASP A 106 3.44 16.67 9.20
CA ASP A 106 2.44 17.56 9.77
C ASP A 106 2.24 17.24 11.26
N PRO A 107 3.02 17.89 12.15
CA PRO A 107 2.93 17.68 13.59
C PRO A 107 1.53 17.98 14.17
N THR A 108 0.72 18.78 13.47
CA THR A 108 -0.63 19.15 13.93
C THR A 108 -1.62 17.99 13.87
N GLN A 109 -1.33 16.94 13.09
CA GLN A 109 -2.15 15.72 13.03
C GLN A 109 -2.02 14.82 14.27
N GLY A 110 -1.09 15.16 15.19
CA GLY A 110 -0.93 14.48 16.47
C GLY A 110 -0.56 13.00 16.36
N THR A 111 -0.95 12.25 17.37
CA THR A 111 -0.70 10.81 17.49
C THR A 111 -2.01 10.03 17.55
N ARG A 112 -1.94 8.73 17.29
CA ARG A 112 -3.02 7.78 17.53
C ARG A 112 -2.51 6.60 18.34
N LYS A 113 -3.44 5.88 18.94
CA LYS A 113 -3.17 4.64 19.65
C LYS A 113 -3.25 3.46 18.68
N ILE A 114 -2.26 2.59 18.73
CA ILE A 114 -2.28 1.29 18.05
C ILE A 114 -2.23 0.19 19.11
N LEU A 115 -2.94 -0.90 18.89
CA LEU A 115 -3.05 -2.00 19.84
C LEU A 115 -2.00 -3.06 19.53
N PHE A 116 -1.22 -3.46 20.53
CA PHE A 116 -0.25 -4.54 20.49
C PHE A 116 -0.70 -5.70 21.37
N SER A 117 -0.42 -6.92 20.93
CA SER A 117 -0.82 -8.16 21.58
C SER A 117 0.19 -9.27 21.31
N ARG A 118 0.05 -10.40 22.00
CA ARG A 118 0.82 -11.62 21.77
C ARG A 118 0.83 -12.07 20.31
N GLU A 119 -0.29 -11.93 19.62
CA GLU A 119 -0.44 -12.34 18.23
C GLU A 119 -0.51 -11.12 17.31
N VAL A 120 0.33 -11.09 16.27
CA VAL A 120 0.38 -10.03 15.26
C VAL A 120 0.45 -10.60 13.85
N TYR A 121 -0.08 -9.89 12.87
CA TYR A 121 0.17 -10.15 11.45
C TYR A 121 1.31 -9.27 10.96
N ILE A 122 2.18 -9.84 10.13
CA ILE A 122 3.18 -9.13 9.31
C ILE A 122 2.92 -9.45 7.84
N GLU A 123 3.61 -8.78 6.91
CA GLU A 123 3.56 -9.20 5.50
C GLU A 123 4.23 -10.55 5.32
N GLN A 124 3.64 -11.41 4.49
CA GLN A 124 4.27 -12.65 4.02
C GLN A 124 5.66 -12.37 3.43
N ASP A 125 5.80 -11.26 2.69
CA ASP A 125 7.06 -10.85 2.06
C ASP A 125 8.12 -10.38 3.08
N ASP A 126 7.75 -10.16 4.35
CA ASP A 126 8.68 -9.78 5.42
C ASP A 126 9.34 -10.99 6.12
N PHE A 127 8.95 -12.22 5.75
CA PHE A 127 9.56 -13.44 6.23
C PHE A 127 10.21 -14.25 5.10
N ASN A 128 11.41 -14.79 5.33
CA ASN A 128 12.07 -15.70 4.39
C ASN A 128 12.93 -16.72 5.15
N GLU A 129 12.66 -18.01 4.96
CA GLU A 129 13.45 -19.09 5.59
C GLU A 129 14.89 -19.16 5.10
N ASN A 130 15.10 -18.91 3.80
CA ASN A 130 16.39 -18.98 3.14
C ASN A 130 16.76 -17.58 2.62
N PRO A 131 17.07 -16.63 3.52
CA PRO A 131 17.23 -15.24 3.15
C PRO A 131 18.47 -15.05 2.24
N PRO A 132 18.34 -14.35 1.11
CA PRO A 132 19.51 -13.99 0.31
C PRO A 132 20.44 -13.04 1.09
N LYS A 133 21.71 -12.95 0.66
CA LYS A 133 22.65 -11.96 1.21
C LYS A 133 22.04 -10.55 1.09
N GLY A 134 22.08 -9.77 2.17
CA GLY A 134 21.50 -8.42 2.22
C GLY A 134 19.99 -8.37 2.51
N TYR A 135 19.34 -9.49 2.80
CA TYR A 135 18.01 -9.49 3.39
C TYR A 135 18.07 -8.95 4.83
N PHE A 136 17.19 -8.02 5.21
CA PHE A 136 17.19 -7.39 6.55
C PHE A 136 15.88 -7.57 7.32
N ARG A 137 15.04 -8.51 6.89
CA ARG A 137 13.75 -8.81 7.51
C ARG A 137 13.81 -10.14 8.26
N LEU A 138 12.67 -10.64 8.71
CA LEU A 138 12.58 -11.80 9.59
C LEU A 138 12.98 -13.09 8.85
N ALA A 139 13.80 -13.90 9.51
CA ALA A 139 14.21 -15.23 9.08
C ALA A 139 14.53 -16.06 10.34
N PRO A 140 14.59 -17.40 10.26
CA PRO A 140 14.99 -18.25 11.39
C PRO A 140 16.25 -17.75 12.09
N GLY A 141 16.18 -17.56 13.42
CA GLY A 141 17.27 -17.06 14.25
C GLY A 141 17.58 -15.56 14.13
N ARG A 142 16.88 -14.81 13.27
CA ARG A 142 17.10 -13.37 13.04
C ARG A 142 16.08 -12.51 13.76
N GLU A 143 16.52 -11.30 14.09
CA GLU A 143 15.72 -10.25 14.71
C GLU A 143 15.16 -9.27 13.67
N MET A 144 13.98 -8.72 13.96
CA MET A 144 13.34 -7.66 13.17
C MET A 144 12.60 -6.69 14.10
N ARG A 145 12.63 -5.40 13.78
CA ARG A 145 11.85 -4.40 14.52
C ARG A 145 10.42 -4.34 13.99
N LEU A 146 9.46 -4.40 14.90
CA LEU A 146 8.07 -4.01 14.64
C LEU A 146 7.94 -2.50 14.81
N LYS A 147 7.43 -1.82 13.78
CA LYS A 147 7.30 -0.35 13.76
C LYS A 147 6.42 0.11 14.93
N HIS A 148 6.90 1.09 15.70
CA HIS A 148 6.26 1.61 16.92
C HIS A 148 6.15 0.63 18.11
N ALA A 149 6.71 -0.58 18.02
CA ALA A 149 6.62 -1.60 19.06
C ALA A 149 8.02 -2.11 19.45
N TYR A 150 8.20 -3.44 19.46
CA TYR A 150 9.39 -4.12 19.97
C TYR A 150 10.23 -4.73 18.84
N ILE A 151 11.45 -5.17 19.20
CA ILE A 151 12.24 -6.11 18.40
C ILE A 151 11.75 -7.53 18.71
N ILE A 152 11.50 -8.31 17.67
CA ILE A 152 11.17 -9.73 17.74
C ILE A 152 12.27 -10.57 17.10
N LYS A 153 12.46 -11.79 17.60
CA LYS A 153 13.38 -12.79 17.06
C LYS A 153 12.62 -14.04 16.63
N CYS A 154 12.86 -14.54 15.43
CA CYS A 154 12.26 -15.78 14.96
C CYS A 154 12.91 -16.99 15.66
N GLU A 155 12.09 -17.78 16.36
CA GLU A 155 12.54 -19.00 17.04
C GLU A 155 12.18 -20.26 16.24
N ARG A 156 10.94 -20.36 15.74
CA ARG A 156 10.49 -21.50 14.94
C ARG A 156 9.39 -21.12 13.93
N VAL A 157 9.16 -22.01 12.97
CA VAL A 157 8.24 -21.80 11.86
C VAL A 157 7.29 -23.00 11.78
N VAL A 158 6.00 -22.73 11.54
CA VAL A 158 4.98 -23.75 11.30
C VAL A 158 4.59 -23.69 9.84
N LYS A 159 4.53 -24.86 9.20
CA LYS A 159 4.18 -25.03 7.80
C LYS A 159 2.92 -25.86 7.64
N ASP A 160 2.22 -25.65 6.54
CA ASP A 160 1.13 -26.53 6.11
C ASP A 160 1.66 -27.79 5.40
N GLU A 161 0.74 -28.65 4.97
CA GLU A 161 1.03 -29.90 4.26
C GLU A 161 1.75 -29.67 2.91
N ASN A 162 1.61 -28.48 2.32
CA ASN A 162 2.26 -28.09 1.06
C ASN A 162 3.62 -27.41 1.28
N GLY A 163 4.06 -27.26 2.54
CA GLY A 163 5.31 -26.60 2.91
C GLY A 163 5.25 -25.08 2.92
N ALA A 164 4.06 -24.47 2.80
CA ALA A 164 3.88 -23.03 2.92
C ALA A 164 3.89 -22.60 4.40
N VAL A 165 4.53 -21.47 4.68
CA VAL A 165 4.65 -20.94 6.03
C VAL A 165 3.36 -20.25 6.43
N ILE A 166 2.70 -20.80 7.45
CA ILE A 166 1.41 -20.32 7.95
C ILE A 166 1.53 -19.52 9.26
N GLU A 167 2.49 -19.90 10.11
CA GLU A 167 2.71 -19.23 11.40
C GLU A 167 4.20 -19.17 11.74
N VAL A 168 4.62 -18.06 12.34
CA VAL A 168 5.99 -17.86 12.81
C VAL A 168 5.96 -17.59 14.31
N HIS A 169 6.73 -18.37 15.08
CA HIS A 169 6.87 -18.16 16.51
C HIS A 169 8.12 -17.34 16.80
N CYS A 170 7.94 -16.29 17.58
CA CYS A 170 8.97 -15.34 17.93
C CYS A 170 9.08 -15.14 19.43
N SER A 171 10.26 -14.70 19.88
CA SER A 171 10.43 -14.04 21.17
C SER A 171 10.50 -12.53 20.96
N TYR A 172 10.10 -11.72 21.94
CA TYR A 172 10.33 -10.26 21.93
C TYR A 172 11.32 -9.85 23.00
N ASP A 173 12.02 -8.72 22.78
CA ASP A 173 12.84 -8.07 23.80
C ASP A 173 12.03 -6.98 24.53
N PRO A 174 11.72 -7.15 25.84
CA PRO A 174 11.00 -6.14 26.62
C PRO A 174 11.71 -4.78 26.73
N ALA A 175 13.04 -4.75 26.65
CA ALA A 175 13.84 -3.52 26.73
C ALA A 175 13.89 -2.73 25.40
N SER A 176 13.30 -3.27 24.33
CA SER A 176 13.38 -2.70 22.97
C SER A 176 12.17 -1.83 22.56
N ARG A 177 11.36 -1.40 23.54
CA ARG A 177 10.15 -0.61 23.29
C ARG A 177 10.51 0.69 22.55
N SER A 178 9.89 0.87 21.39
CA SER A 178 10.16 2.01 20.51
C SER A 178 9.93 3.35 21.24
N GLY A 179 10.97 4.17 21.30
CA GLY A 179 10.88 5.54 21.83
C GLY A 179 11.31 5.71 23.29
N GLU A 180 11.62 4.63 24.02
CA GLU A 180 12.06 4.71 25.42
C GLU A 180 13.58 4.89 25.57
N GLY A 181 14.36 4.81 24.49
CA GLY A 181 15.79 5.09 24.49
C GLY A 181 16.65 4.06 25.24
N THR A 182 16.05 2.95 25.66
CA THR A 182 16.69 1.83 26.37
C THR A 182 17.36 0.82 25.43
N GLU A 183 17.28 1.02 24.11
CA GLU A 183 17.86 0.11 23.12
C GLU A 183 19.28 0.56 22.70
N ASP A 184 20.26 -0.34 22.84
CA ASP A 184 21.57 -0.19 22.18
C ASP A 184 21.56 -0.73 20.73
N ARG A 185 20.48 -1.44 20.35
CA ARG A 185 20.41 -2.25 19.12
C ARG A 185 19.64 -1.57 18.00
N LYS A 186 20.36 -1.02 17.02
CA LYS A 186 19.76 -0.44 15.80
C LYS A 186 19.44 -1.51 14.76
N MET A 187 18.16 -1.65 14.42
CA MET A 187 17.70 -2.48 13.30
C MET A 187 17.63 -1.67 12.01
N LYS A 188 18.11 -2.24 10.90
CA LYS A 188 18.13 -1.55 9.59
C LYS A 188 16.75 -1.32 8.99
N VAL A 189 15.80 -2.20 9.30
CA VAL A 189 14.44 -2.18 8.76
C VAL A 189 13.46 -2.42 9.89
N ALA A 190 12.36 -1.66 9.87
CA ALA A 190 11.19 -1.92 10.71
C ALA A 190 10.04 -2.39 9.81
N ALA A 191 9.44 -3.52 10.16
CA ALA A 191 8.24 -4.01 9.51
C ALA A 191 6.99 -3.39 10.13
N HIS A 192 5.99 -3.12 9.28
CA HIS A 192 4.65 -2.81 9.75
C HIS A 192 3.95 -4.12 10.13
N TRP A 193 2.97 -4.01 11.01
CA TRP A 193 2.26 -5.14 11.60
C TRP A 193 0.88 -4.69 12.06
N VAL A 194 -0.02 -5.63 12.32
CA VAL A 194 -1.32 -5.35 12.95
C VAL A 194 -1.64 -6.42 13.99
N SER A 195 -2.26 -6.06 15.11
CA SER A 195 -2.64 -7.02 16.15
C SER A 195 -3.74 -7.96 15.63
N VAL A 196 -3.55 -9.27 15.78
CA VAL A 196 -4.52 -10.30 15.31
C VAL A 196 -5.91 -10.10 15.93
N PRO A 197 -6.08 -10.02 17.27
CA PRO A 197 -7.41 -9.90 17.88
C PRO A 197 -8.16 -8.59 17.56
N HIS A 198 -7.45 -7.56 17.07
CA HIS A 198 -8.03 -6.24 16.81
C HIS A 198 -7.98 -5.83 15.34
N ALA A 199 -7.45 -6.68 14.46
CA ALA A 199 -7.33 -6.38 13.05
C ALA A 199 -8.71 -6.35 12.40
N VAL A 200 -8.90 -5.38 11.50
CA VAL A 200 -10.12 -5.27 10.70
C VAL A 200 -9.85 -5.84 9.32
N ASP A 201 -10.78 -6.64 8.82
CA ASP A 201 -10.74 -7.17 7.47
C ASP A 201 -11.02 -6.10 6.41
N ALA A 202 -10.23 -6.14 5.35
CA ALA A 202 -10.38 -5.23 4.22
C ALA A 202 -10.05 -5.91 2.89
N GLU A 203 -10.75 -5.48 1.85
CA GLU A 203 -10.45 -5.77 0.45
C GLU A 203 -9.45 -4.73 -0.07
N MET A 204 -8.34 -5.18 -0.65
CA MET A 204 -7.33 -4.29 -1.25
C MET A 204 -7.34 -4.44 -2.76
N ARG A 205 -7.57 -3.33 -3.46
CA ARG A 205 -7.53 -3.25 -4.93
C ARG A 205 -6.23 -2.59 -5.35
N LEU A 206 -5.31 -3.40 -5.83
CA LEU A 206 -4.01 -2.99 -6.35
C LEU A 206 -4.13 -2.86 -7.86
N TYR A 207 -4.10 -1.63 -8.37
CA TYR A 207 -4.12 -1.46 -9.81
C TYR A 207 -2.75 -1.11 -10.38
N GLU A 208 -2.58 -1.47 -11.64
CA GLU A 208 -1.46 -1.20 -12.52
C GLU A 208 -1.96 -0.46 -13.79
N HIS A 209 -1.06 -0.15 -14.71
CA HIS A 209 -1.44 0.47 -15.99
C HIS A 209 -2.44 -0.40 -16.76
N LEU A 210 -3.46 0.23 -17.35
CA LEU A 210 -4.49 -0.46 -18.16
C LEU A 210 -3.92 -1.03 -19.47
N PHE A 211 -2.84 -0.45 -19.98
CA PHE A 211 -2.15 -0.87 -21.19
C PHE A 211 -0.73 -1.31 -20.89
N THR A 212 -0.22 -2.25 -21.67
CA THR A 212 1.16 -2.75 -21.59
C THR A 212 2.18 -1.87 -22.32
N VAL A 213 1.71 -0.93 -23.15
CA VAL A 213 2.54 0.04 -23.89
C VAL A 213 2.33 1.46 -23.37
N SER A 214 3.40 2.26 -23.40
CA SER A 214 3.41 3.66 -22.95
C SER A 214 2.65 4.59 -23.88
N ASP A 215 2.67 4.30 -25.19
CA ASP A 215 1.91 5.04 -26.20
C ASP A 215 1.10 4.06 -27.07
N LEU A 216 -0.19 4.34 -27.25
CA LEU A 216 -1.02 3.55 -28.16
C LEU A 216 -0.91 4.02 -29.61
N ALA A 217 -0.31 5.20 -29.86
CA ALA A 217 -0.02 5.67 -31.20
C ALA A 217 1.19 4.96 -31.82
N SER A 218 2.05 4.33 -30.99
CA SER A 218 3.18 3.54 -31.47
C SER A 218 2.82 2.09 -31.83
N ILE A 219 1.54 1.71 -31.73
CA ILE A 219 1.07 0.37 -32.13
C ILE A 219 1.15 0.27 -33.67
N PRO A 220 1.74 -0.81 -34.23
CA PRO A 220 1.82 -1.00 -35.68
C PRO A 220 0.47 -0.91 -36.38
N GLU A 221 0.46 -0.35 -37.58
CA GLU A 221 -0.75 -0.23 -38.39
C GLU A 221 -1.31 -1.64 -38.71
N GLY A 222 -2.60 -1.84 -38.47
CA GLY A 222 -3.28 -3.12 -38.63
C GLY A 222 -3.42 -3.96 -37.36
N GLU A 223 -2.73 -3.62 -36.26
CA GLU A 223 -2.90 -4.31 -34.99
C GLU A 223 -4.07 -3.77 -34.15
N ASP A 224 -4.77 -4.66 -33.45
CA ASP A 224 -5.83 -4.25 -32.51
C ASP A 224 -5.21 -3.78 -31.18
N TRP A 225 -5.49 -2.53 -30.81
CA TRP A 225 -5.09 -1.93 -29.53
C TRP A 225 -5.59 -2.72 -28.32
N ARG A 226 -6.65 -3.52 -28.46
CA ARG A 226 -7.16 -4.40 -27.40
C ARG A 226 -6.17 -5.50 -27.00
N ASN A 227 -5.26 -5.90 -27.89
CA ASN A 227 -4.21 -6.87 -27.60
C ASN A 227 -3.18 -6.34 -26.59
N TYR A 228 -3.15 -5.02 -26.39
CA TYR A 228 -2.25 -4.34 -25.47
C TYR A 228 -2.90 -4.05 -24.11
N LEU A 229 -4.08 -4.60 -23.84
CA LEU A 229 -4.72 -4.51 -22.53
C LEU A 229 -3.94 -5.32 -21.50
N ASN A 230 -3.69 -4.71 -20.35
CA ASN A 230 -3.06 -5.39 -19.23
C ASN A 230 -4.10 -6.15 -18.41
N HIS A 231 -4.10 -7.48 -18.53
CA HIS A 231 -4.96 -8.35 -17.75
C HIS A 231 -4.64 -8.34 -16.25
N ALA A 232 -3.42 -7.95 -15.86
CA ALA A 232 -3.01 -7.73 -14.48
C ALA A 232 -3.22 -6.27 -14.01
N SER A 233 -4.00 -5.46 -14.75
CA SER A 233 -4.28 -4.06 -14.40
C SER A 233 -5.03 -3.89 -13.07
N LEU A 234 -5.65 -4.94 -12.54
CA LEU A 234 -6.28 -4.97 -11.23
C LEU A 234 -6.00 -6.32 -10.56
N THR A 235 -5.41 -6.28 -9.37
CA THR A 235 -5.30 -7.40 -8.45
C THR A 235 -6.13 -7.09 -7.20
N VAL A 236 -7.07 -7.97 -6.88
CA VAL A 236 -7.89 -7.85 -5.67
C VAL A 236 -7.34 -8.83 -4.63
N LEU A 237 -6.99 -8.33 -3.46
CA LEU A 237 -6.59 -9.14 -2.31
C LEU A 237 -7.74 -9.14 -1.30
N MET A 238 -8.23 -10.34 -0.99
CA MET A 238 -9.20 -10.57 0.07
C MET A 238 -8.47 -10.93 1.36
N GLY A 239 -9.03 -10.55 2.51
CA GLY A 239 -8.48 -10.90 3.83
C GLY A 239 -7.24 -10.11 4.23
N SER A 240 -6.97 -8.97 3.59
CA SER A 240 -5.97 -8.03 4.11
C SER A 240 -6.43 -7.47 5.46
N LYS A 241 -5.46 -7.14 6.31
CA LYS A 241 -5.70 -6.75 7.70
C LYS A 241 -5.25 -5.31 7.94
N VAL A 242 -6.12 -4.48 8.48
CA VAL A 242 -5.79 -3.08 8.85
C VAL A 242 -5.89 -2.86 10.35
N GLU A 243 -5.20 -1.84 10.86
CA GLU A 243 -5.29 -1.46 12.28
C GLU A 243 -6.72 -1.09 12.69
N ALA A 244 -7.09 -1.37 13.95
CA ALA A 244 -8.44 -1.19 14.50
C ALA A 244 -9.04 0.20 14.26
N GLY A 245 -8.21 1.25 14.25
CA GLY A 245 -8.64 2.63 14.02
C GLY A 245 -9.28 2.87 12.65
N LEU A 246 -9.08 1.99 11.67
CA LEU A 246 -9.69 2.11 10.35
C LEU A 246 -11.10 1.52 10.27
N ASN A 247 -11.64 0.90 11.32
CA ASN A 247 -13.01 0.38 11.30
C ASN A 247 -14.06 1.44 10.94
N GLN A 248 -13.77 2.70 11.27
CA GLN A 248 -14.64 3.86 11.00
C GLN A 248 -14.14 4.72 9.82
N ALA A 249 -13.28 4.16 8.96
CA ALA A 249 -12.75 4.88 7.82
C ALA A 249 -13.87 5.28 6.85
N LYS A 250 -13.92 6.57 6.50
CA LYS A 250 -14.99 7.12 5.67
C LYS A 250 -14.69 6.96 4.18
N PRO A 251 -15.70 6.67 3.33
CA PRO A 251 -15.52 6.63 1.88
C PRO A 251 -14.84 7.88 1.32
N GLY A 252 -13.79 7.69 0.52
CA GLY A 252 -12.96 8.75 -0.03
C GLY A 252 -11.90 9.34 0.90
N ALA A 253 -11.75 8.84 2.13
CA ALA A 253 -10.61 9.16 2.98
C ALA A 253 -9.31 8.56 2.42
N PHE A 254 -8.18 9.22 2.70
CA PHE A 254 -6.86 8.83 2.21
C PHE A 254 -5.96 8.41 3.37
N TYR A 255 -5.14 7.39 3.13
CA TYR A 255 -4.18 6.89 4.09
C TYR A 255 -2.88 6.52 3.37
N GLN A 256 -1.76 6.71 4.04
CA GLN A 256 -0.52 6.06 3.66
C GLN A 256 -0.38 4.77 4.46
N PHE A 257 -0.51 3.63 3.80
CA PHE A 257 -0.19 2.35 4.40
C PHE A 257 1.33 2.21 4.42
N LEU A 258 1.91 2.14 5.62
CA LEU A 258 3.35 2.14 5.79
C LEU A 258 4.00 1.06 4.91
N ARG A 259 5.02 1.47 4.16
CA ARG A 259 5.78 0.64 3.17
C ARG A 259 4.99 0.15 1.95
N GLN A 260 3.66 0.26 1.92
CA GLN A 260 2.82 -0.28 0.85
C GLN A 260 2.44 0.75 -0.20
N GLY A 261 2.08 1.97 0.19
CA GLY A 261 1.59 2.99 -0.75
C GLY A 261 0.59 3.93 -0.12
N TYR A 262 0.01 4.76 -0.97
CA TYR A 262 -1.16 5.55 -0.62
C TYR A 262 -2.42 4.83 -1.11
N PHE A 263 -3.43 4.82 -0.26
CA PHE A 263 -4.71 4.17 -0.47
C PHE A 263 -5.85 5.13 -0.19
N CYS A 264 -6.97 4.93 -0.85
CA CYS A 264 -8.21 5.59 -0.51
C CYS A 264 -9.32 4.58 -0.25
N VAL A 265 -10.24 4.90 0.66
CA VAL A 265 -11.45 4.11 0.87
C VAL A 265 -12.34 4.27 -0.37
N ASP A 266 -12.71 3.16 -1.01
CA ASP A 266 -13.53 3.21 -2.23
C ASP A 266 -14.87 3.87 -1.95
N ARG A 267 -15.27 4.80 -2.84
CA ARG A 267 -16.46 5.64 -2.64
C ARG A 267 -17.78 4.90 -2.92
N LYS A 268 -17.72 3.76 -3.59
CA LYS A 268 -18.89 3.05 -4.13
C LYS A 268 -19.12 1.74 -3.40
N ASP A 269 -18.05 0.99 -3.16
CA ASP A 269 -18.12 -0.41 -2.72
C ASP A 269 -17.74 -0.59 -1.24
N SER A 270 -17.19 0.45 -0.59
CA SER A 270 -16.95 0.43 0.85
C SER A 270 -18.21 0.83 1.61
N ALA A 271 -18.57 0.04 2.62
CA ALA A 271 -19.74 0.23 3.46
C ALA A 271 -19.43 -0.18 4.91
N GLU A 272 -20.38 0.03 5.82
CA GLU A 272 -20.26 -0.46 7.20
C GLU A 272 -20.05 -1.98 7.23
N GLY A 273 -19.05 -2.44 7.97
CA GLY A 273 -18.64 -3.86 8.01
C GLY A 273 -17.92 -4.37 6.75
N LYS A 274 -17.75 -3.53 5.72
CA LYS A 274 -17.00 -3.89 4.49
C LYS A 274 -16.08 -2.75 4.06
N LEU A 275 -14.82 -2.84 4.45
CA LEU A 275 -13.79 -1.91 4.03
C LEU A 275 -13.19 -2.33 2.68
N VAL A 276 -13.22 -1.40 1.72
CA VAL A 276 -12.57 -1.58 0.41
C VAL A 276 -11.61 -0.43 0.19
N PHE A 277 -10.34 -0.75 -0.07
CA PHE A 277 -9.32 0.25 -0.35
C PHE A 277 -8.78 0.12 -1.77
N ASN A 278 -8.70 1.25 -2.46
CA ASN A 278 -8.01 1.39 -3.74
C ASN A 278 -6.59 1.88 -3.50
N ARG A 279 -5.57 1.18 -3.99
CA ARG A 279 -4.18 1.68 -3.98
C ARG A 279 -4.05 2.84 -4.96
N THR A 280 -4.10 4.07 -4.48
CA THR A 280 -3.96 5.28 -5.29
C THR A 280 -2.64 5.28 -6.05
N VAL A 281 -1.51 5.15 -5.34
CA VAL A 281 -0.16 5.17 -5.91
C VAL A 281 0.85 4.49 -4.99
N THR A 282 1.88 3.87 -5.55
CA THR A 282 2.98 3.23 -4.78
C THR A 282 3.93 4.27 -4.16
N LEU A 283 4.70 3.90 -3.13
CA LEU A 283 5.65 4.82 -2.48
C LEU A 283 6.89 5.13 -3.34
N ARG A 284 7.31 4.20 -4.20
CA ARG A 284 8.52 4.38 -5.01
C ARG A 284 8.24 5.35 -6.14
N ASP A 285 9.02 6.42 -6.20
CA ASP A 285 8.97 7.35 -7.31
C ASP A 285 9.83 6.86 -8.47
N THR A 286 9.19 6.30 -9.50
CA THR A 286 9.86 5.91 -10.75
C THR A 286 10.31 7.13 -11.55
N TRP A 287 9.66 8.30 -11.37
CA TRP A 287 10.00 9.55 -12.04
C TRP A 287 11.42 10.03 -11.72
N ALA A 288 11.85 9.93 -10.46
CA ALA A 288 13.21 10.30 -10.05
C ALA A 288 14.29 9.49 -10.80
N LYS A 289 14.01 8.23 -11.17
CA LYS A 289 14.90 7.41 -11.99
C LYS A 289 14.90 7.81 -13.47
N ILE A 290 13.75 8.28 -13.97
CA ILE A 290 13.61 8.74 -15.36
C ILE A 290 14.35 10.08 -15.55
N LYS A 291 14.21 11.02 -14.61
CA LYS A 291 14.93 12.31 -14.64
C LYS A 291 16.46 12.13 -14.53
N GLY A 292 16.93 11.12 -13.81
CA GLY A 292 18.37 10.81 -13.71
C GLY A 292 18.96 10.10 -14.93
N LYS A 293 18.15 9.73 -15.92
CA LYS A 293 18.58 9.12 -17.18
C LYS A 293 18.53 10.06 -18.39
N ASN A 294 18.03 11.28 -18.20
CA ASN A 294 17.98 12.33 -19.23
C ASN A 294 18.95 13.48 -18.90
#